data_AF-A0A3M7SG27-F1
#
_entry.id   AF-A0A3M7SG27-F1
#
_cell.length_a   1.000
_cell.length_b   1.000
_cell.length_c   1.000
_cell.angle_alpha   90.00
_cell.angle_beta   90.00
_cell.angle_gamma   90.00
#
_symmetry.space_group_name_H-M   'P 1'
#
loop_
_entity.id
_entity.type
_entity.pdbx_description
1 polymer ?
#
loop_
_entity_poly.entity_id
_entity_poly.type
_entity_poly.pdbx_seq_one_letter_code
_entity_poly.pdbx_strand_id
1 'polypeptide(L)'
;MVHKILLDLEDKKYFKNDQSKKNDYDHENTLSILIEIFKKRFHGDMKKFYQNYKTKSESTIKDYDERRFRRGKEFFENHEYINKLESIFKNCEDEMKIFLKISAEKFIDFKLLNLIESILDLCSIKLDNDTNLFIFYPLETKIKGYCRNKKIENSSQSLEPDNRGFFSHFYENSVPLSKLRKIDQDNLLSHDLVYNFLHNQWYILGNLFFNLEILLYITFVIFYSLASIRISKEYSFAYEFKWVSLSILIVLIFIEIGELLLLKIYYFYLFSKIFEIINFALVITAISISDENLAQKSNFYSVSLLSTYLCLIFRIEKIVLFGTYVYTLRKILLKSFKVLPIVFVMYLGFYVSLRTRSRYVTEPGQEHDKKEISFTDGFLSLSLIKLSEMLLGNFEADQFGLGDDGATTETFTNFFLINIMIYLMPVFLFNLFIGIAVEEVSDLLKKGQLHLIKIRIDYMIKIFYFLNFLNLEKCVAKFFQPGFMWNIKRKKSIPIYNIRKYFLLMSNKLSNSRWSASYQLYFGRNKSKRATNLTATNP
;
A
#
# COMPACT_ATOMS: atom_id res chain seq x y z
N MET A 1 11.42 9.73 37.50
CA MET A 1 12.54 9.43 38.42
C MET A 1 13.83 9.17 37.65
N VAL A 2 13.89 8.13 36.81
CA VAL A 2 15.06 7.78 35.98
C VAL A 2 15.54 8.94 35.09
N HIS A 3 14.62 9.66 34.44
CA HIS A 3 14.97 10.83 33.63
C HIS A 3 15.68 11.95 34.43
N LYS A 4 15.32 12.12 35.71
CA LYS A 4 15.96 13.11 36.60
C LYS A 4 17.33 12.63 37.09
N ILE A 5 17.54 11.32 37.18
CA ILE A 5 18.85 10.71 37.48
C ILE A 5 19.80 10.90 36.29
N LEU A 6 19.31 10.74 35.06
CA LEU A 6 20.08 11.00 33.84
C LEU A 6 20.48 12.47 33.73
N LEU A 7 19.56 13.41 34.00
CA LEU A 7 19.88 14.85 34.02
C LEU A 7 20.88 15.22 35.14
N ASP A 8 20.76 14.64 36.34
CA ASP A 8 21.72 14.87 37.44
C ASP A 8 23.12 14.25 37.15
N LEU A 9 23.20 13.24 36.28
CA LEU A 9 24.47 12.65 35.81
C LEU A 9 25.10 13.44 34.66
N GLU A 10 24.28 14.12 33.86
CA GLU A 10 24.71 15.04 32.80
C GLU A 10 25.24 16.36 33.39
N ASP A 11 24.57 16.90 34.42
CA ASP A 11 24.93 18.16 35.09
C ASP A 11 26.17 18.01 36.00
N LYS A 12 26.36 16.84 36.61
CA LYS A 12 27.61 16.52 37.31
C LYS A 12 28.65 16.14 36.27
N LYS A 13 29.57 17.06 35.94
CA LYS A 13 30.73 16.96 35.01
C LYS A 13 31.60 15.68 35.09
N TYR A 14 31.03 14.48 35.02
CA TYR A 14 31.74 13.20 35.03
C TYR A 14 32.24 12.80 33.64
N PHE A 15 31.72 13.42 32.58
CA PHE A 15 32.05 13.07 31.19
C PHE A 15 32.81 14.15 30.41
N LYS A 16 33.15 15.29 31.03
CA LYS A 16 33.68 16.45 30.29
C LYS A 16 35.19 16.72 30.41
N ASN A 17 35.93 16.04 31.26
CA ASN A 17 37.39 16.19 31.33
C ASN A 17 38.07 14.82 31.21
N ASP A 18 39.11 14.78 30.35
CA ASP A 18 40.03 13.66 30.07
C ASP A 18 39.63 12.64 28.99
N GLN A 19 39.67 13.10 27.73
CA GLN A 19 39.85 12.21 26.56
C GLN A 19 41.31 11.74 26.35
N SER A 20 42.25 12.03 27.27
CA SER A 20 43.69 11.77 27.06
C SER A 20 44.27 10.56 27.82
N LYS A 21 43.48 9.83 28.62
CA LYS A 21 43.90 8.57 29.24
C LYS A 21 42.86 7.48 29.00
N LYS A 22 43.08 6.71 27.94
CA LYS A 22 42.16 5.67 27.46
C LYS A 22 42.47 4.26 27.99
N ASN A 23 43.24 4.14 29.07
CA ASN A 23 43.53 2.84 29.69
C ASN A 23 43.12 2.89 31.16
N ASP A 24 42.32 1.90 31.54
CA ASP A 24 41.80 1.60 32.88
C ASP A 24 40.71 2.55 33.41
N TYR A 25 39.60 2.64 32.68
CA TYR A 25 38.32 3.00 33.29
C TYR A 25 37.76 1.78 34.03
N ASP A 26 37.77 1.84 35.36
CA ASP A 26 37.22 0.82 36.24
C ASP A 26 35.68 0.82 36.16
N HIS A 27 35.16 0.12 35.13
CA HIS A 27 33.75 0.02 34.83
C HIS A 27 32.95 -0.63 35.96
N GLU A 28 33.56 -1.52 36.76
CA GLU A 28 32.92 -2.11 37.94
C GLU A 28 32.64 -1.07 39.02
N ASN A 29 33.58 -0.13 39.22
CA ASN A 29 33.42 0.92 40.21
C ASN A 29 32.38 1.97 39.80
N THR A 30 32.23 2.23 38.49
CA THR A 30 31.19 3.14 37.99
C THR A 30 29.79 2.52 38.13
N LEU A 31 29.68 1.20 37.89
CA LEU A 31 28.44 0.45 38.04
C LEU A 31 28.02 0.34 39.51
N SER A 32 28.96 0.08 40.43
CA SER A 32 28.67 0.01 41.86
C SER A 32 28.13 1.34 42.41
N ILE A 33 28.71 2.47 41.98
CA ILE A 33 28.26 3.82 42.36
C ILE A 33 26.84 4.09 41.84
N LEU A 34 26.54 3.71 40.59
CA LEU A 34 25.19 3.87 40.02
C LEU A 34 24.14 3.05 40.77
N ILE A 35 24.47 1.80 41.13
CA ILE A 35 23.61 0.93 41.94
C ILE A 35 23.38 1.55 43.33
N GLU A 36 24.42 2.09 43.96
CA GLU A 36 24.31 2.69 45.29
C GLU A 36 23.48 3.99 45.29
N ILE A 37 23.63 4.83 44.27
CA ILE A 37 22.82 6.05 44.07
C ILE A 37 21.35 5.69 43.87
N PHE A 38 21.08 4.67 43.04
CA PHE A 38 19.73 4.20 42.80
C PHE A 38 19.08 3.66 44.08
N LYS A 39 19.81 2.81 44.83
CA LYS A 39 19.35 2.28 46.14
C LYS A 39 19.04 3.41 47.13
N LYS A 40 19.95 4.38 47.32
CA LYS A 40 19.74 5.50 48.27
C LYS A 40 18.54 6.37 47.90
N ARG A 41 18.37 6.70 46.63
CA ARG A 41 17.31 7.62 46.19
C ARG A 41 15.94 6.95 46.14
N PHE A 42 15.89 5.70 45.69
CA PHE A 42 14.66 4.90 45.70
C PHE A 42 14.17 4.63 47.13
N HIS A 43 15.08 4.30 48.04
CA HIS A 43 14.71 4.10 49.44
C HIS A 43 14.24 5.41 50.11
N GLY A 44 14.85 6.54 49.77
CA GLY A 44 14.40 7.88 50.21
C GLY A 44 13.01 8.24 49.70
N ASP A 45 12.72 7.97 48.42
CA ASP A 45 11.41 8.26 47.81
C ASP A 45 10.32 7.32 48.33
N MET A 46 10.63 6.04 48.57
CA MET A 46 9.71 5.10 49.22
C MET A 46 9.44 5.45 50.69
N LYS A 47 10.44 5.93 51.43
CA LYS A 47 10.25 6.42 52.80
C LYS A 47 9.38 7.68 52.83
N LYS A 48 9.57 8.60 51.87
CA LYS A 48 8.69 9.77 51.68
C LYS A 48 7.27 9.37 51.27
N PHE A 49 7.13 8.39 50.39
CA PHE A 49 5.83 7.84 50.00
C PHE A 49 5.11 7.25 51.21
N TYR A 50 5.80 6.45 52.02
CA TYR A 50 5.26 5.87 53.26
C TYR A 50 4.88 6.94 54.28
N GLN A 51 5.72 7.96 54.48
CA GLN A 51 5.42 9.09 55.36
C GLN A 51 4.22 9.91 54.87
N ASN A 52 4.11 10.16 53.55
CA ASN A 52 2.96 10.85 52.95
C ASN A 52 1.66 10.03 53.02
N TYR A 53 1.76 8.71 52.91
CA TYR A 53 0.62 7.81 53.10
C TYR A 53 0.15 7.85 54.56
N LYS A 54 1.09 7.80 55.51
CA LYS A 54 0.80 7.91 56.95
C LYS A 54 0.15 9.25 57.31
N THR A 55 0.69 10.38 56.84
CA THR A 55 0.15 11.71 57.13
C THR A 55 -1.18 12.00 56.45
N LYS A 56 -1.41 11.54 55.21
CA LYS A 56 -2.73 11.62 54.55
C LYS A 56 -3.77 10.75 55.24
N SER A 57 -3.38 9.59 55.76
CA SER A 57 -4.29 8.70 56.48
C SER A 57 -4.76 9.31 57.80
N GLU A 58 -3.94 10.08 58.50
CA GLU A 58 -4.31 10.73 59.76
C GLU A 58 -5.23 11.96 59.53
N SER A 59 -5.17 12.63 58.37
CA SER A 59 -5.98 13.82 58.07
C SER A 59 -7.33 13.55 57.39
N THR A 60 -7.59 12.32 56.90
CA THR A 60 -8.84 11.95 56.20
C THR A 60 -9.75 11.01 56.99
N ILE A 61 -9.40 10.67 58.23
CA ILE A 61 -10.27 9.92 59.15
C ILE A 61 -11.25 10.90 59.82
N LYS A 62 -12.28 11.29 59.07
CA LYS A 62 -13.56 11.68 59.68
C LYS A 62 -14.80 11.07 59.03
N ASP A 63 -14.71 10.37 57.88
CA ASP A 63 -15.93 9.84 57.25
C ASP A 63 -15.75 8.59 56.35
N TYR A 64 -14.69 7.78 56.55
CA TYR A 64 -14.50 6.57 55.74
C TYR A 64 -14.28 5.28 56.55
N ASP A 65 -15.12 4.31 56.20
CA ASP A 65 -15.30 2.93 56.68
C ASP A 65 -14.07 2.26 57.34
N GLU A 66 -14.05 2.27 58.69
CA GLU A 66 -13.03 1.72 59.60
C GLU A 66 -12.62 0.26 59.27
N ARG A 67 -13.53 -0.53 58.66
CA ARG A 67 -13.29 -1.94 58.32
C ARG A 67 -12.42 -2.14 57.08
N ARG A 68 -12.43 -1.20 56.13
CA ARG A 68 -11.50 -1.23 54.98
C ARG A 68 -10.10 -0.79 55.41
N PHE A 69 -10.02 0.15 56.35
CA PHE A 69 -8.77 0.62 56.91
C PHE A 69 -8.03 -0.47 57.71
N ARG A 70 -8.73 -1.23 58.58
CA ARG A 70 -8.10 -2.38 59.27
C ARG A 70 -7.56 -3.44 58.31
N ARG A 71 -8.31 -3.78 57.25
CA ARG A 71 -7.86 -4.75 56.26
C ARG A 71 -6.66 -4.26 55.43
N GLY A 72 -6.61 -2.97 55.09
CA GLY A 72 -5.44 -2.38 54.43
C GLY A 72 -4.22 -2.36 55.34
N LYS A 73 -4.40 -2.04 56.62
CA LYS A 73 -3.32 -2.04 57.61
C LYS A 73 -2.78 -3.45 57.88
N GLU A 74 -3.65 -4.44 58.07
CA GLU A 74 -3.25 -5.86 58.19
C GLU A 74 -2.57 -6.39 56.92
N PHE A 75 -2.96 -5.91 55.73
CA PHE A 75 -2.33 -6.30 54.47
C PHE A 75 -0.89 -5.76 54.33
N PHE A 76 -0.60 -4.56 54.86
CA PHE A 76 0.73 -3.95 54.82
C PHE A 76 1.63 -4.33 56.00
N GLU A 77 1.07 -4.69 57.15
CA GLU A 77 1.81 -5.19 58.32
C GLU A 77 2.15 -6.69 58.21
N ASN A 78 1.63 -7.38 57.19
CA ASN A 78 1.95 -8.78 56.96
C ASN A 78 3.37 -8.92 56.38
N HIS A 79 4.34 -9.25 57.26
CA HIS A 79 5.77 -9.44 56.94
C HIS A 79 6.01 -10.36 55.73
N GLU A 80 5.11 -11.29 55.44
CA GLU A 80 5.18 -12.18 54.29
C GLU A 80 5.13 -11.43 52.94
N TYR A 81 4.35 -10.35 52.84
CA TYR A 81 4.22 -9.57 51.61
C TYR A 81 5.44 -8.68 51.36
N ILE A 82 6.03 -8.14 52.44
CA ILE A 82 7.30 -7.39 52.39
C ILE A 82 8.42 -8.32 51.95
N ASN A 83 8.53 -9.51 52.53
CA ASN A 83 9.53 -10.51 52.15
C ASN A 83 9.36 -10.98 50.69
N LYS A 84 8.11 -11.10 50.21
CA LYS A 84 7.83 -11.44 48.82
C LYS A 84 8.23 -10.32 47.87
N LEU A 85 7.96 -9.06 48.21
CA LEU A 85 8.44 -7.91 47.45
C LEU A 85 9.97 -7.86 47.44
N GLU A 86 10.64 -8.05 48.57
CA GLU A 86 12.10 -8.13 48.65
C GLU A 86 12.69 -9.25 47.78
N SER A 87 12.04 -10.41 47.71
CA SER A 87 12.45 -11.52 46.83
C SER A 87 12.32 -11.17 45.34
N ILE A 88 11.24 -10.48 44.96
CA ILE A 88 11.02 -10.00 43.59
C ILE A 88 12.06 -8.94 43.24
N PHE A 89 12.38 -8.04 44.18
CA PHE A 89 13.42 -7.04 43.99
C PHE A 89 14.81 -7.65 43.85
N LYS A 90 15.12 -8.70 44.61
CA LYS A 90 16.39 -9.41 44.51
C LYS A 90 16.54 -10.09 43.14
N ASN A 91 15.48 -10.73 42.64
CA ASN A 91 15.45 -11.28 41.29
C ASN A 91 15.62 -10.20 40.20
N CYS A 92 14.93 -9.06 40.33
CA CYS A 92 15.10 -7.95 39.38
C CYS A 92 16.52 -7.34 39.45
N GLU A 93 17.12 -7.25 40.63
CA GLU A 93 18.51 -6.79 40.79
C GLU A 93 19.49 -7.73 40.08
N ASP A 94 19.28 -9.04 40.21
CA ASP A 94 20.13 -10.05 39.59
C ASP A 94 19.96 -10.13 38.07
N GLU A 95 18.73 -10.04 37.55
CA GLU A 95 18.46 -9.94 36.11
C GLU A 95 19.06 -8.67 35.49
N MET A 96 18.96 -7.54 36.20
CA MET A 96 19.51 -6.26 35.75
C MET A 96 21.05 -6.28 35.76
N LYS A 97 21.69 -6.95 36.72
CA LYS A 97 23.15 -7.19 36.72
C LYS A 97 23.59 -8.06 35.55
N ILE A 98 22.87 -9.15 35.25
CA ILE A 98 23.17 -10.03 34.10
C ILE A 98 23.02 -9.25 32.80
N PHE A 99 21.94 -8.47 32.66
CA PHE A 99 21.67 -7.67 31.46
C PHE A 99 22.71 -6.57 31.25
N LEU A 100 23.14 -5.89 32.32
CA LEU A 100 24.17 -4.85 32.27
C LEU A 100 25.56 -5.45 31.96
N LYS A 101 25.87 -6.66 32.47
CA LYS A 101 27.09 -7.38 32.13
C LYS A 101 27.13 -7.76 30.63
N ILE A 102 26.03 -8.29 30.10
CA ILE A 102 25.89 -8.63 28.67
C ILE A 102 25.97 -7.38 27.78
N SER A 103 25.44 -6.25 28.24
CA SER A 103 25.45 -4.98 27.51
C SER A 103 26.82 -4.30 27.54
N ALA A 104 27.58 -4.44 28.64
CA ALA A 104 28.95 -3.96 28.75
C ALA A 104 29.92 -4.76 27.85
N GLU A 105 29.68 -6.06 27.68
CA GLU A 105 30.47 -6.93 26.80
C GLU A 105 30.19 -6.69 25.30
N LYS A 106 29.07 -6.05 24.94
CA LYS A 106 28.67 -5.80 23.54
C LYS A 106 28.43 -4.31 23.30
N PHE A 107 29.49 -3.55 23.11
CA PHE A 107 29.39 -2.15 22.68
C PHE A 107 28.86 -2.02 21.25
N ILE A 108 27.64 -1.50 21.10
CA ILE A 108 27.23 -0.61 19.99
C ILE A 108 26.38 0.52 20.58
N ASP A 109 26.87 1.74 20.39
CA ASP A 109 26.27 3.02 20.77
C ASP A 109 24.86 3.25 20.18
N PHE A 110 24.12 4.17 20.80
CA PHE A 110 22.81 4.71 20.41
C PHE A 110 21.59 3.78 20.42
N LYS A 111 21.73 2.47 20.18
CA LYS A 111 20.60 1.52 20.24
C LYS A 111 20.13 1.20 21.65
N LEU A 112 21.05 1.21 22.62
CA LEU A 112 20.74 0.93 24.02
C LEU A 112 19.83 2.00 24.63
N LEU A 113 20.06 3.28 24.30
CA LEU A 113 19.26 4.40 24.81
C LEU A 113 17.80 4.31 24.34
N ASN A 114 17.59 4.05 23.04
CA ASN A 114 16.26 3.87 22.45
C ASN A 114 15.53 2.61 22.96
N LEU A 115 16.28 1.55 23.29
CA LEU A 115 15.73 0.32 23.87
C LEU A 115 15.35 0.54 25.34
N ILE A 116 16.19 1.25 26.11
CA ILE A 116 15.91 1.61 27.50
C ILE A 116 14.70 2.55 27.58
N GLU A 117 14.58 3.53 26.69
CA GLU A 117 13.36 4.36 26.58
C GLU A 117 12.13 3.52 26.24
N SER A 118 12.24 2.55 25.32
CA SER A 118 11.13 1.67 24.94
C SER A 118 10.70 0.73 26.08
N ILE A 119 11.64 0.22 26.86
CA ILE A 119 11.37 -0.64 28.03
C ILE A 119 10.81 0.19 29.19
N LEU A 120 11.29 1.43 29.40
CA LEU A 120 10.78 2.34 30.42
C LEU A 120 9.34 2.80 30.12
N ASP A 121 8.99 3.00 28.86
CA ASP A 121 7.61 3.29 28.43
C ASP A 121 6.68 2.07 28.66
N LEU A 122 7.18 0.85 28.41
CA LEU A 122 6.46 -0.41 28.71
C LEU A 122 6.23 -0.62 30.21
N CYS A 123 7.13 -0.13 31.06
CA CYS A 123 7.05 -0.23 32.52
C CYS A 123 6.33 0.94 33.20
N SER A 124 5.64 1.82 32.44
CA SER A 124 4.90 2.96 33.02
C SER A 124 3.62 2.50 33.74
N ILE A 125 3.81 2.03 34.97
CA ILE A 125 2.73 1.67 35.88
C ILE A 125 2.10 2.97 36.41
N LYS A 126 0.87 3.29 35.98
CA LYS A 126 0.05 4.34 36.58
C LYS A 126 -0.94 3.72 37.57
N LEU A 127 -0.86 4.16 38.83
CA LEU A 127 -1.85 3.84 39.86
C LEU A 127 -3.15 4.57 39.53
N ASP A 128 -4.25 3.82 39.45
CA ASP A 128 -5.59 4.40 39.39
C ASP A 128 -6.01 4.75 40.82
N ASN A 129 -6.15 6.05 41.11
CA ASN A 129 -6.33 6.57 42.47
C ASN A 129 -7.63 6.09 43.15
N ASP A 130 -8.57 5.53 42.38
CA ASP A 130 -9.87 5.13 42.90
C ASP A 130 -9.98 3.63 43.22
N THR A 131 -9.04 2.78 42.79
CA THR A 131 -9.19 1.32 42.92
C THR A 131 -8.07 0.58 43.65
N ASN A 132 -6.93 1.22 43.94
CA ASN A 132 -5.80 0.60 44.66
C ASN A 132 -5.45 -0.84 44.20
N LEU A 133 -5.52 -1.11 42.88
CA LEU A 133 -5.13 -2.39 42.30
C LEU A 133 -4.20 -2.16 41.09
N PHE A 134 -3.08 -2.90 41.04
CA PHE A 134 -2.23 -2.94 39.86
C PHE A 134 -2.88 -3.86 38.81
N ILE A 135 -3.35 -3.31 37.70
CA ILE A 135 -3.98 -4.07 36.61
C ILE A 135 -3.23 -3.80 35.30
N PHE A 136 -2.72 -4.87 34.69
CA PHE A 136 -2.41 -4.89 33.26
C PHE A 136 -3.74 -4.89 32.49
N TYR A 137 -4.04 -3.81 31.76
CA TYR A 137 -5.31 -3.70 31.04
C TYR A 137 -5.22 -4.27 29.62
N PRO A 138 -6.07 -5.24 29.24
CA PRO A 138 -6.65 -5.29 27.91
C PRO A 138 -7.82 -4.27 27.79
N LEU A 139 -7.95 -3.68 26.61
CA LEU A 139 -8.66 -2.42 26.31
C LEU A 139 -10.20 -2.43 26.42
N GLU A 140 -10.85 -3.53 26.82
CA GLU A 140 -12.31 -3.67 26.71
C GLU A 140 -13.13 -3.03 27.86
N THR A 141 -12.54 -2.75 29.01
CA THR A 141 -13.30 -2.31 30.20
C THR A 141 -13.50 -0.79 30.31
N LYS A 142 -12.68 0.03 29.62
CA LYS A 142 -12.83 1.50 29.64
C LYS A 142 -14.12 2.00 28.95
N ILE A 143 -14.61 1.30 27.93
CA ILE A 143 -15.84 1.69 27.23
C ILE A 143 -17.09 1.39 28.08
N LYS A 144 -17.07 0.31 28.87
CA LYS A 144 -18.19 -0.03 29.78
C LYS A 144 -18.21 0.84 31.05
N GLY A 145 -17.06 1.28 31.56
CA GLY A 145 -16.98 2.19 32.71
C GLY A 145 -17.50 3.61 32.41
N TYR A 146 -17.13 4.16 31.24
CA TYR A 146 -17.51 5.52 30.86
C TYR A 146 -19.02 5.70 30.62
N CYS A 147 -19.70 4.66 30.13
CA CYS A 147 -21.15 4.69 29.93
C CYS A 147 -21.96 4.41 31.21
N ARG A 148 -21.35 3.84 32.26
CA ARG A 148 -22.06 3.50 33.51
C ARG A 148 -22.04 4.64 34.53
N ASN A 149 -20.96 5.43 34.58
CA ASN A 149 -20.83 6.52 35.56
C ASN A 149 -21.55 7.82 35.18
N LYS A 150 -21.96 8.00 33.91
CA LYS A 150 -22.70 9.20 33.49
C LYS A 150 -24.19 9.19 33.83
N LYS A 151 -24.66 8.20 34.60
CA LYS A 151 -26.08 8.03 34.97
C LYS A 151 -26.40 8.39 36.43
N ILE A 152 -25.44 8.91 37.21
CA ILE A 152 -25.64 9.15 38.66
C ILE A 152 -25.37 10.61 39.11
N GLU A 153 -24.85 11.50 38.27
CA GLU A 153 -24.69 12.91 38.67
C GLU A 153 -25.83 13.78 38.14
N ASN A 154 -26.84 13.95 39.00
CA ASN A 154 -27.82 15.04 38.90
C ASN A 154 -27.13 16.36 39.22
N SER A 155 -26.51 16.99 38.23
CA SER A 155 -26.20 18.42 38.27
C SER A 155 -26.45 19.02 36.90
N SER A 156 -27.47 19.87 36.83
CA SER A 156 -27.86 20.70 35.71
C SER A 156 -26.78 21.75 35.40
N GLN A 157 -25.72 21.34 34.73
CA GLN A 157 -24.87 22.21 33.94
C GLN A 157 -24.64 21.56 32.58
N SER A 158 -25.00 22.27 31.51
CA SER A 158 -24.83 21.86 30.13
C SER A 158 -23.35 21.80 29.77
N LEU A 159 -22.68 20.71 30.17
CA LEU A 159 -21.38 20.33 29.65
C LEU A 159 -21.59 19.76 28.25
N GLU A 160 -21.29 20.58 27.24
CA GLU A 160 -21.06 20.07 25.88
C GLU A 160 -20.10 18.88 25.97
N PRO A 161 -20.43 17.71 25.39
CA PRO A 161 -19.49 16.60 25.36
C PRO A 161 -18.25 17.07 24.60
N ASP A 162 -17.11 17.10 25.28
CA ASP A 162 -15.82 17.47 24.70
C ASP A 162 -15.42 16.40 23.66
N ASN A 163 -15.95 16.56 22.44
CA ASN A 163 -15.76 15.68 21.30
C ASN A 163 -14.31 15.69 20.77
N ARG A 164 -13.40 16.44 21.43
CA ARG A 164 -11.98 16.50 21.12
C ARG A 164 -11.24 15.19 21.40
N GLY A 165 -11.72 14.36 22.33
CA GLY A 165 -10.99 13.16 22.75
C GLY A 165 -10.99 11.99 21.77
N PHE A 166 -11.96 11.89 20.84
CA PHE A 166 -12.02 10.74 19.94
C PHE A 166 -10.91 10.79 18.88
N PHE A 167 -10.67 11.95 18.25
CA PHE A 167 -9.69 12.06 17.15
C PHE A 167 -8.26 12.32 17.63
N SER A 168 -8.04 12.98 18.77
CA SER A 168 -6.70 13.09 19.36
C SER A 168 -6.11 11.70 19.65
N HIS A 169 -6.96 10.76 20.11
CA HIS A 169 -6.58 9.36 20.24
C HIS A 169 -6.29 8.67 18.89
N PHE A 170 -6.97 9.02 17.79
CA PHE A 170 -6.66 8.46 16.48
C PHE A 170 -5.32 8.95 15.93
N TYR A 171 -4.98 10.21 16.16
CA TYR A 171 -3.69 10.77 15.74
C TYR A 171 -2.54 10.15 16.54
N GLU A 172 -2.69 10.00 17.85
CA GLU A 172 -1.77 9.24 18.70
C GLU A 172 -1.69 7.76 18.28
N ASN A 173 -2.78 7.15 17.82
CA ASN A 173 -2.80 5.77 17.32
C ASN A 173 -2.14 5.57 15.94
N SER A 174 -1.88 6.65 15.19
CA SER A 174 -1.04 6.57 13.99
C SER A 174 0.45 6.38 14.32
N VAL A 175 0.86 6.73 15.56
CA VAL A 175 2.24 6.58 16.05
C VAL A 175 2.61 5.09 16.21
N PRO A 176 1.78 4.22 16.83
CA PRO A 176 2.00 2.78 16.81
C PRO A 176 2.08 2.19 15.40
N LEU A 177 1.19 2.57 14.48
CA LEU A 177 1.20 2.04 13.11
C LEU A 177 2.45 2.46 12.32
N SER A 178 2.88 3.71 12.48
CA SER A 178 4.12 4.19 11.85
C SER A 178 5.38 3.59 12.50
N LYS A 179 5.36 3.30 13.81
CA LYS A 179 6.42 2.53 14.49
C LYS A 179 6.44 1.07 14.01
N LEU A 180 5.28 0.42 13.91
CA LEU A 180 5.14 -0.95 13.40
C LEU A 180 5.65 -1.08 11.97
N ARG A 181 5.40 -0.06 11.12
CA ARG A 181 5.96 0.01 9.77
C ARG A 181 7.50 0.03 9.75
N LYS A 182 8.13 0.75 10.69
CA LYS A 182 9.60 0.91 10.73
C LYS A 182 10.34 -0.32 11.26
N ILE A 183 9.69 -1.12 12.09
CA ILE A 183 10.36 -2.19 12.84
C ILE A 183 10.56 -3.47 12.00
N ASP A 184 10.01 -3.55 10.79
CA ASP A 184 10.13 -4.69 9.85
C ASP A 184 9.92 -6.08 10.52
N GLN A 185 9.12 -6.09 11.60
CA GLN A 185 8.73 -7.29 12.31
C GLN A 185 7.45 -7.83 11.67
N ASP A 186 7.64 -8.62 10.62
CA ASP A 186 6.55 -9.31 9.92
C ASP A 186 5.68 -10.13 10.89
N ASN A 187 6.29 -10.75 11.92
CA ASN A 187 5.59 -11.51 12.96
C ASN A 187 4.59 -10.67 13.78
N LEU A 188 4.91 -9.39 14.01
CA LEU A 188 4.05 -8.50 14.78
C LEU A 188 2.87 -7.98 13.95
N LEU A 189 3.10 -7.77 12.65
CA LEU A 189 2.04 -7.42 11.70
C LEU A 189 1.06 -8.58 11.47
N SER A 190 1.52 -9.83 11.58
CA SER A 190 0.66 -11.02 11.54
C SER A 190 -0.09 -11.29 12.83
N HIS A 191 0.16 -10.56 13.92
CA HIS A 191 -0.54 -10.78 15.18
C HIS A 191 -2.04 -10.43 15.04
N ASP A 192 -2.93 -11.32 15.47
CA ASP A 192 -4.39 -11.19 15.30
C ASP A 192 -4.94 -9.85 15.78
N LEU A 193 -4.43 -9.33 16.91
CA LEU A 193 -4.84 -8.02 17.42
C LEU A 193 -4.51 -6.87 16.46
N VAL A 194 -3.32 -6.86 15.86
CA VAL A 194 -2.89 -5.82 14.90
C VAL A 194 -3.67 -5.98 13.61
N TYR A 195 -3.85 -7.21 13.15
CA TYR A 195 -4.64 -7.52 11.97
C TYR A 195 -6.10 -7.08 12.13
N ASN A 196 -6.77 -7.44 13.22
CA ASN A 196 -8.16 -7.07 13.50
C ASN A 196 -8.33 -5.56 13.66
N PHE A 197 -7.38 -4.90 14.33
CA PHE A 197 -7.36 -3.45 14.44
C PHE A 197 -7.28 -2.79 13.06
N LEU A 198 -6.33 -3.22 12.22
CA LEU A 198 -6.16 -2.71 10.86
C LEU A 198 -7.35 -3.02 9.97
N HIS A 199 -7.94 -4.20 10.09
CA HIS A 199 -9.13 -4.59 9.36
C HIS A 199 -10.30 -3.67 9.69
N ASN A 200 -10.53 -3.38 10.96
CA ASN A 200 -11.59 -2.47 11.40
C ASN A 200 -11.35 -1.03 10.92
N GLN A 201 -10.12 -0.54 11.04
CA GLN A 201 -9.74 0.79 10.55
C GLN A 201 -9.89 0.93 9.03
N TRP A 202 -9.46 -0.10 8.30
CA TRP A 202 -9.63 -0.18 6.86
C TRP A 202 -11.11 -0.21 6.49
N TYR A 203 -11.93 -1.00 7.17
CA TYR A 203 -13.36 -1.10 6.86
C TYR A 203 -14.09 0.23 7.02
N ILE A 204 -13.78 1.01 8.06
CA ILE A 204 -14.44 2.28 8.36
C ILE A 204 -13.98 3.38 7.40
N LEU A 205 -12.67 3.59 7.27
CA LEU A 205 -12.11 4.75 6.60
C LEU A 205 -11.44 4.39 5.28
N GLY A 206 -10.51 3.44 5.31
CA GLY A 206 -9.69 3.07 4.16
C GLY A 206 -10.51 2.63 2.95
N ASN A 207 -11.52 1.78 3.18
CA ASN A 207 -12.40 1.25 2.16
C ASN A 207 -13.26 2.34 1.51
N LEU A 208 -13.72 3.33 2.28
CA LEU A 208 -14.53 4.43 1.72
C LEU A 208 -13.69 5.29 0.77
N PHE A 209 -12.54 5.76 1.22
CA PHE A 209 -11.65 6.60 0.39
C PHE A 209 -11.15 5.84 -0.84
N PHE A 210 -10.76 4.58 -0.63
CA PHE A 210 -10.30 3.73 -1.72
C PHE A 210 -11.37 3.46 -2.77
N ASN A 211 -12.61 3.13 -2.35
CA ASN A 211 -13.69 2.89 -3.29
C ASN A 211 -14.08 4.17 -4.04
N LEU A 212 -14.04 5.34 -3.39
CA LEU A 212 -14.26 6.62 -4.06
C LEU A 212 -13.17 6.91 -5.09
N GLU A 213 -11.89 6.68 -4.73
CA GLU A 213 -10.74 6.87 -5.62
C GLU A 213 -10.83 5.95 -6.85
N ILE A 214 -11.13 4.66 -6.65
CA ILE A 214 -11.32 3.70 -7.74
C ILE A 214 -12.55 4.05 -8.58
N LEU A 215 -13.68 4.39 -7.96
CA LEU A 215 -14.89 4.74 -8.68
C LEU A 215 -14.66 5.96 -9.57
N LEU A 216 -13.97 6.98 -9.04
CA LEU A 216 -13.59 8.18 -9.80
C LEU A 216 -12.72 7.81 -11.00
N TYR A 217 -11.72 6.94 -10.80
CA TYR A 217 -10.81 6.52 -11.86
C TYR A 217 -11.49 5.63 -12.92
N ILE A 218 -12.34 4.69 -12.53
CA ILE A 218 -13.13 3.87 -13.46
C ILE A 218 -14.07 4.75 -14.28
N THR A 219 -14.73 5.71 -13.62
CA THR A 219 -15.61 6.68 -14.30
C THR A 219 -14.83 7.49 -15.32
N PHE A 220 -13.61 7.94 -14.97
CA PHE A 220 -12.69 8.56 -15.91
C PHE A 220 -12.36 7.65 -17.10
N VAL A 221 -11.95 6.39 -16.86
CA VAL A 221 -11.59 5.43 -17.91
C VAL A 221 -12.77 5.21 -18.88
N ILE A 222 -13.99 5.07 -18.37
CA ILE A 222 -15.20 4.88 -19.19
C ILE A 222 -15.47 6.11 -20.05
N PHE A 223 -15.52 7.31 -19.47
CA PHE A 223 -15.77 8.53 -20.23
C PHE A 223 -14.65 8.84 -21.22
N TYR A 224 -13.40 8.56 -20.85
CA TYR A 224 -12.26 8.73 -21.75
C TYR A 224 -12.30 7.74 -22.93
N SER A 225 -12.68 6.48 -22.68
CA SER A 225 -12.89 5.47 -23.73
C SER A 225 -14.04 5.87 -24.67
N LEU A 226 -15.15 6.39 -24.13
CA LEU A 226 -16.25 6.90 -24.94
C LEU A 226 -15.82 8.12 -25.78
N ALA A 227 -14.97 8.98 -25.23
CA ALA A 227 -14.40 10.11 -25.96
C ALA A 227 -13.44 9.66 -27.08
N SER A 228 -12.64 8.59 -26.87
CA SER A 228 -11.72 8.08 -27.89
C SER A 228 -12.44 7.41 -29.07
N ILE A 229 -13.53 6.67 -28.81
CA ILE A 229 -14.34 6.02 -29.85
C ILE A 229 -14.89 7.04 -30.88
N ARG A 230 -15.13 8.29 -30.48
CA ARG A 230 -15.56 9.37 -31.39
C ARG A 230 -14.54 9.64 -32.49
N ILE A 231 -13.24 9.47 -32.23
CA ILE A 231 -12.22 9.70 -33.27
C ILE A 231 -12.43 8.75 -34.45
N SER A 232 -13.04 7.58 -34.19
CA SER A 232 -13.43 6.65 -35.23
C SER A 232 -14.77 6.98 -35.90
N LYS A 233 -15.68 7.73 -35.25
CA LYS A 233 -17.05 7.97 -35.74
C LYS A 233 -17.58 9.36 -35.33
N GLU A 234 -18.03 10.15 -36.30
CA GLU A 234 -18.58 11.50 -36.11
C GLU A 234 -19.92 11.54 -35.34
N TYR A 235 -19.91 11.22 -34.04
CA TYR A 235 -21.08 11.35 -33.17
C TYR A 235 -21.06 12.69 -32.41
N SER A 236 -22.14 13.46 -32.50
CA SER A 236 -22.28 14.79 -31.87
C SER A 236 -22.15 14.76 -30.34
N PHE A 237 -22.74 13.78 -29.66
CA PHE A 237 -22.75 13.64 -28.19
C PHE A 237 -21.37 13.50 -27.53
N ALA A 238 -20.35 13.08 -28.28
CA ALA A 238 -19.05 12.78 -27.67
C ALA A 238 -18.21 14.02 -27.28
N TYR A 239 -18.67 15.23 -27.62
CA TYR A 239 -18.02 16.47 -27.19
C TYR A 239 -18.20 16.66 -25.68
N GLU A 240 -19.37 16.30 -25.16
CA GLU A 240 -19.69 16.37 -23.73
C GLU A 240 -18.79 15.41 -22.92
N PHE A 241 -18.56 14.19 -23.42
CA PHE A 241 -17.70 13.21 -22.75
C PHE A 241 -16.24 13.65 -22.65
N LYS A 242 -15.71 14.39 -23.64
CA LYS A 242 -14.36 14.98 -23.57
C LYS A 242 -14.26 15.92 -22.36
N TRP A 243 -15.20 16.85 -22.21
CA TRP A 243 -15.19 17.80 -21.09
C TRP A 243 -15.37 17.12 -19.75
N VAL A 244 -16.30 16.16 -19.65
CA VAL A 244 -16.48 15.36 -18.42
C VAL A 244 -15.20 14.62 -18.06
N SER A 245 -14.55 13.96 -19.02
CA SER A 245 -13.28 13.25 -18.78
C SER A 245 -12.17 14.20 -18.34
N LEU A 246 -12.10 15.41 -18.90
CA LEU A 246 -11.12 16.44 -18.54
C LEU A 246 -11.39 16.99 -17.13
N SER A 247 -12.64 17.22 -16.76
CA SER A 247 -13.00 17.63 -15.40
C SER A 247 -12.59 16.59 -14.36
N ILE A 248 -12.84 15.31 -14.63
CA ILE A 248 -12.42 14.22 -13.73
C ILE A 248 -10.89 14.12 -13.68
N LEU A 249 -10.21 14.25 -14.82
CA LEU A 249 -8.75 14.24 -14.90
C LEU A 249 -8.13 15.35 -14.04
N ILE A 250 -8.68 16.57 -14.08
CA ILE A 250 -8.22 17.67 -13.23
C ILE A 250 -8.33 17.31 -11.75
N VAL A 251 -9.45 16.72 -11.32
CA VAL A 251 -9.61 16.26 -9.92
C VAL A 251 -8.58 15.19 -9.57
N LEU A 252 -8.33 14.23 -10.46
CA LEU A 252 -7.30 13.20 -10.25
C LEU A 252 -5.89 13.80 -10.14
N ILE A 253 -5.55 14.79 -10.97
CA ILE A 253 -4.28 15.51 -10.90
C ILE A 253 -4.15 16.25 -9.56
N PHE A 254 -5.21 16.91 -9.07
CA PHE A 254 -5.18 17.57 -7.77
C PHE A 254 -4.95 16.58 -6.61
N ILE A 255 -5.59 15.42 -6.65
CA ILE A 255 -5.35 14.34 -5.68
C ILE A 255 -3.88 13.91 -5.73
N GLU A 256 -3.33 13.74 -6.94
CA GLU A 256 -1.95 13.31 -7.13
C GLU A 256 -0.92 14.36 -6.69
N ILE A 257 -1.18 15.65 -6.94
CA ILE A 257 -0.37 16.76 -6.42
C ILE A 257 -0.39 16.75 -4.89
N GLY A 258 -1.55 16.48 -4.27
CA GLY A 258 -1.65 16.29 -2.83
C GLY A 258 -0.75 15.15 -2.33
N GLU A 259 -0.74 14.01 -3.02
CA GLU A 259 0.16 12.90 -2.68
C GLU A 259 1.65 13.25 -2.88
N LEU A 260 1.99 13.97 -3.94
CA LEU A 260 3.34 14.44 -4.23
C LEU A 260 3.86 15.34 -3.10
N LEU A 261 3.04 16.27 -2.63
CA LEU A 261 3.40 17.17 -1.51
C LEU A 261 3.61 16.41 -0.20
N LEU A 262 2.81 15.36 0.05
CA LEU A 262 2.93 14.54 1.25
C LEU A 262 4.17 13.63 1.24
N LEU A 263 4.50 13.02 0.09
CA LEU A 263 5.58 12.03 -0.03
C LEU A 263 6.94 12.64 -0.43
N LYS A 264 6.95 13.87 -0.96
CA LYS A 264 8.16 14.58 -1.42
C LYS A 264 8.98 13.72 -2.40
N ILE A 265 10.29 13.60 -2.18
CA ILE A 265 11.23 12.88 -3.06
C ILE A 265 10.91 11.37 -3.13
N TYR A 266 10.38 10.78 -2.06
CA TYR A 266 10.05 9.34 -2.04
C TYR A 266 8.97 8.98 -3.07
N TYR A 267 8.16 9.96 -3.48
CA TYR A 267 7.15 9.80 -4.52
C TYR A 267 7.75 9.29 -5.83
N PHE A 268 8.88 9.87 -6.27
CA PHE A 268 9.54 9.50 -7.53
C PHE A 268 10.24 8.15 -7.48
N TYR A 269 10.44 7.56 -6.29
CA TYR A 269 11.00 6.22 -6.17
C TYR A 269 9.95 5.12 -6.44
N LEU A 270 8.65 5.46 -6.39
CA LEU A 270 7.57 4.52 -6.61
C LEU A 270 7.24 4.42 -8.11
N PHE A 271 7.58 3.27 -8.72
CA PHE A 271 7.33 3.00 -10.14
C PHE A 271 5.88 3.26 -10.59
N SER A 272 4.90 2.86 -9.78
CA SER A 272 3.47 3.09 -10.09
C SER A 272 3.13 4.56 -10.21
N LYS A 273 3.80 5.43 -9.43
CA LYS A 273 3.56 6.87 -9.41
C LYS A 273 4.19 7.58 -10.60
N ILE A 274 5.40 7.18 -11.01
CA ILE A 274 5.99 7.65 -12.27
C ILE A 274 5.08 7.29 -13.45
N PHE A 275 4.57 6.05 -13.48
CA PHE A 275 3.70 5.59 -14.55
C PHE A 275 2.38 6.38 -14.62
N GLU A 276 1.79 6.75 -13.47
CA GLU A 276 0.61 7.62 -13.41
C GLU A 276 0.88 9.04 -13.95
N ILE A 277 2.02 9.64 -13.62
CA ILE A 277 2.41 10.96 -14.17
C ILE A 277 2.55 10.89 -15.70
N ILE A 278 3.24 9.87 -16.21
CA ILE A 278 3.39 9.65 -17.66
C ILE A 278 2.01 9.51 -18.30
N ASN A 279 1.11 8.74 -17.68
CA ASN A 279 -0.25 8.59 -18.16
C ASN A 279 -1.02 9.91 -18.21
N PHE A 280 -0.93 10.75 -17.18
CA PHE A 280 -1.58 12.07 -17.20
C PHE A 280 -1.02 12.96 -18.31
N ALA A 281 0.30 12.96 -18.52
CA ALA A 281 0.91 13.69 -19.63
C ALA A 281 0.39 13.19 -21.00
N LEU A 282 0.33 11.86 -21.20
CA LEU A 282 -0.21 11.26 -22.42
C LEU A 282 -1.68 11.60 -22.64
N VAL A 283 -2.51 11.57 -21.60
CA VAL A 283 -3.94 11.94 -21.71
C VAL A 283 -4.10 13.42 -22.05
N ILE A 284 -3.35 14.31 -21.38
CA ILE A 284 -3.42 15.76 -21.66
C ILE A 284 -2.99 16.03 -23.10
N THR A 285 -1.86 15.48 -23.55
CA THR A 285 -1.40 15.63 -24.94
C THR A 285 -2.43 15.12 -25.94
N ALA A 286 -3.02 13.95 -25.72
CA ALA A 286 -4.07 13.39 -26.57
C ALA A 286 -5.29 14.33 -26.68
N ILE A 287 -5.74 14.91 -25.57
CA ILE A 287 -6.89 15.82 -25.55
C ILE A 287 -6.60 17.19 -26.19
N SER A 288 -5.35 17.66 -26.07
CA SER A 288 -4.88 18.97 -26.54
C SER A 288 -4.58 19.03 -28.04
N ILE A 289 -4.35 17.89 -28.71
CA ILE A 289 -4.12 17.87 -30.16
C ILE A 289 -5.35 18.41 -30.91
N SER A 290 -5.10 19.32 -31.85
CA SER A 290 -6.12 19.94 -32.71
C SER A 290 -6.92 18.90 -33.49
N ASP A 291 -8.20 19.20 -33.72
CA ASP A 291 -9.11 18.34 -34.50
C ASP A 291 -8.69 18.23 -35.98
N GLU A 292 -7.82 19.11 -36.47
CA GLU A 292 -7.29 19.09 -37.85
C GLU A 292 -6.38 17.86 -38.13
N ASN A 293 -5.61 17.40 -37.12
CA ASN A 293 -4.66 16.31 -37.28
C ASN A 293 -5.20 14.99 -36.71
N LEU A 294 -6.26 14.46 -37.33
CA LEU A 294 -6.96 13.24 -36.88
C LEU A 294 -6.03 12.02 -36.73
N ALA A 295 -5.06 11.85 -37.63
CA ALA A 295 -4.12 10.72 -37.58
C ALA A 295 -3.23 10.76 -36.33
N GLN A 296 -2.60 11.91 -36.05
CA GLN A 296 -1.79 12.09 -34.85
C GLN A 296 -2.64 11.94 -33.58
N LYS A 297 -3.83 12.56 -33.58
CA LYS A 297 -4.77 12.46 -32.47
C LYS A 297 -5.14 11.01 -32.17
N SER A 298 -5.51 10.23 -33.20
CA SER A 298 -5.82 8.81 -33.07
C SER A 298 -4.66 8.02 -32.44
N ASN A 299 -3.43 8.26 -32.90
CA ASN A 299 -2.24 7.60 -32.35
C ASN A 299 -2.06 7.89 -30.86
N PHE A 300 -2.13 9.16 -30.45
CA PHE A 300 -1.98 9.52 -29.04
C PHE A 300 -3.11 8.96 -28.17
N TYR A 301 -4.35 8.99 -28.66
CA TYR A 301 -5.48 8.37 -27.94
C TYR A 301 -5.31 6.86 -27.80
N SER A 302 -4.77 6.15 -28.80
CA SER A 302 -4.56 4.71 -28.69
C SER A 302 -3.55 4.36 -27.60
N VAL A 303 -2.42 5.09 -27.54
CA VAL A 303 -1.35 4.88 -26.56
C VAL A 303 -1.80 5.30 -25.16
N SER A 304 -2.44 6.47 -25.02
CA SER A 304 -2.94 6.96 -23.74
C SER A 304 -4.06 6.09 -23.17
N LEU A 305 -4.94 5.55 -24.02
CA LEU A 305 -6.01 4.64 -23.61
C LEU A 305 -5.41 3.35 -23.06
N LEU A 306 -4.47 2.73 -23.77
CA LEU A 306 -3.75 1.55 -23.30
C LEU A 306 -3.06 1.81 -21.96
N SER A 307 -2.33 2.93 -21.86
CA SER A 307 -1.67 3.36 -20.63
C SER A 307 -2.65 3.58 -19.47
N THR A 308 -3.85 4.10 -19.75
CA THR A 308 -4.90 4.34 -18.75
C THR A 308 -5.47 3.01 -18.21
N TYR A 309 -5.65 2.00 -19.05
CA TYR A 309 -6.03 0.66 -18.59
C TYR A 309 -4.90 -0.03 -17.80
N LEU A 310 -3.64 0.15 -18.19
CA LEU A 310 -2.51 -0.36 -17.41
C LEU A 310 -2.41 0.31 -16.03
N CYS A 311 -2.65 1.62 -15.95
CA CYS A 311 -2.74 2.34 -14.67
C CYS A 311 -3.88 1.82 -13.79
N LEU A 312 -5.03 1.47 -14.38
CA LEU A 312 -6.16 0.88 -13.65
C LEU A 312 -5.74 -0.42 -12.93
N ILE A 313 -4.96 -1.29 -13.59
CA ILE A 313 -4.44 -2.52 -12.99
C ILE A 313 -3.61 -2.20 -11.74
N PHE A 314 -2.74 -1.17 -11.80
CA PHE A 314 -1.96 -0.76 -10.63
C PHE A 314 -2.81 -0.15 -9.51
N ARG A 315 -3.88 0.58 -9.83
CA ARG A 315 -4.78 1.14 -8.81
C ARG A 315 -5.59 0.09 -8.06
N ILE A 316 -5.84 -1.05 -8.69
CA ILE A 316 -6.54 -2.20 -8.08
C ILE A 316 -5.67 -2.93 -7.02
N GLU A 317 -4.38 -2.58 -6.86
CA GLU A 317 -3.45 -3.21 -5.91
C GLU A 317 -3.97 -3.24 -4.46
N LYS A 318 -4.81 -2.30 -4.03
CA LYS A 318 -5.27 -2.26 -2.63
C LYS A 318 -6.43 -3.23 -2.35
N ILE A 319 -7.06 -3.83 -3.37
CA ILE A 319 -8.12 -4.85 -3.22
C ILE A 319 -7.52 -6.13 -2.64
N VAL A 320 -8.15 -6.75 -1.63
CA VAL A 320 -7.65 -7.98 -0.98
C VAL A 320 -7.35 -9.08 -1.99
N LEU A 321 -8.28 -9.33 -2.91
CA LEU A 321 -8.24 -10.48 -3.82
C LEU A 321 -7.23 -10.29 -4.96
N PHE A 322 -7.17 -9.10 -5.55
CA PHE A 322 -6.29 -8.82 -6.69
C PHE A 322 -4.94 -8.26 -6.29
N GLY A 323 -4.83 -7.68 -5.09
CA GLY A 323 -3.65 -6.94 -4.66
C GLY A 323 -2.38 -7.77 -4.63
N THR A 324 -2.46 -9.02 -4.15
CA THR A 324 -1.31 -9.94 -4.14
C THR A 324 -0.80 -10.21 -5.56
N TYR A 325 -1.70 -10.37 -6.53
CA TYR A 325 -1.34 -10.60 -7.93
C TYR A 325 -0.74 -9.36 -8.57
N VAL A 326 -1.31 -8.18 -8.34
CA VAL A 326 -0.76 -6.91 -8.86
C VAL A 326 0.62 -6.63 -8.27
N TYR A 327 0.81 -6.88 -6.98
CA TYR A 327 2.10 -6.78 -6.31
C TYR A 327 3.14 -7.72 -6.95
N THR A 328 2.75 -8.97 -7.16
CA THR A 328 3.60 -10.01 -7.75
C THR A 328 3.96 -9.63 -9.19
N LEU A 329 2.99 -9.21 -10.00
CA LEU A 329 3.20 -8.71 -11.36
C LEU A 329 4.20 -7.55 -11.40
N ARG A 330 4.03 -6.54 -10.53
CA ARG A 330 4.94 -5.39 -10.46
C ARG A 330 6.36 -5.81 -10.12
N LYS A 331 6.53 -6.72 -9.17
CA LYS A 331 7.86 -7.21 -8.76
C LYS A 331 8.53 -8.04 -9.84
N ILE A 332 7.77 -8.90 -10.52
CA ILE A 332 8.26 -9.66 -11.67
C ILE A 332 8.68 -8.71 -12.78
N LEU A 333 7.83 -7.74 -13.17
CA LEU A 333 8.17 -6.75 -14.20
C LEU A 333 9.49 -6.03 -13.88
N LEU A 334 9.64 -5.51 -12.66
CA LEU A 334 10.88 -4.83 -12.23
C LEU A 334 12.11 -5.72 -12.26
N LYS A 335 11.96 -7.02 -11.99
CA LYS A 335 13.07 -7.97 -12.06
C LYS A 335 13.36 -8.41 -13.49
N SER A 336 12.34 -8.59 -14.34
CA SER A 336 12.49 -8.85 -15.76
C SER A 336 13.29 -7.73 -16.44
N PHE A 337 13.11 -6.47 -16.03
CA PHE A 337 13.95 -5.35 -16.49
C PHE A 337 15.44 -5.51 -16.17
N LYS A 338 15.82 -6.26 -15.14
CA LYS A 338 17.24 -6.56 -14.84
C LYS A 338 17.84 -7.60 -15.78
N VAL A 339 17.01 -8.51 -16.31
CA VAL A 339 17.42 -9.55 -17.26
C VAL A 339 17.39 -9.02 -18.70
N LEU A 340 16.58 -8.00 -18.96
CA LEU A 340 16.38 -7.39 -20.28
C LEU A 340 17.67 -6.97 -21.01
N PRO A 341 18.73 -6.43 -20.37
CA PRO A 341 19.98 -6.11 -21.06
C PRO A 341 20.65 -7.34 -21.71
N ILE A 342 20.59 -8.50 -21.06
CA ILE A 342 21.17 -9.75 -21.60
C ILE A 342 20.38 -10.16 -22.86
N VAL A 343 19.05 -10.14 -22.76
CA VAL A 343 18.15 -10.40 -23.90
C VAL A 343 18.44 -9.44 -25.03
N PHE A 344 18.62 -8.16 -24.71
CA PHE A 344 18.82 -7.11 -25.70
C PHE A 344 20.14 -7.29 -26.46
N VAL A 345 21.22 -7.68 -25.78
CA VAL A 345 22.51 -7.98 -26.43
C VAL A 345 22.36 -9.16 -27.40
N MET A 346 21.74 -10.26 -26.95
CA MET A 346 21.50 -11.41 -27.82
C MET A 346 20.60 -11.05 -29.01
N TYR A 347 19.54 -10.29 -28.74
CA TYR A 347 18.56 -9.84 -29.74
C TYR A 347 19.23 -8.97 -30.81
N LEU A 348 20.10 -8.04 -30.42
CA LEU A 348 20.91 -7.26 -31.36
C LEU A 348 21.89 -8.14 -32.15
N GLY A 349 22.48 -9.16 -31.52
CA GLY A 349 23.37 -10.10 -32.21
C GLY A 349 22.68 -10.85 -33.35
N PHE A 350 21.50 -11.44 -33.08
CA PHE A 350 20.71 -12.09 -34.12
C PHE A 350 20.17 -11.09 -35.15
N TYR A 351 19.77 -9.91 -34.72
CA TYR A 351 19.33 -8.84 -35.62
C TYR A 351 20.38 -8.49 -36.66
N VAL A 352 21.61 -8.18 -36.21
CA VAL A 352 22.71 -7.83 -37.11
C VAL A 352 23.05 -9.01 -38.01
N SER A 353 23.11 -10.22 -37.46
CA SER A 353 23.42 -11.44 -38.23
C SER A 353 22.41 -11.68 -39.37
N LEU A 354 21.11 -11.68 -39.07
CA LEU A 354 20.06 -11.86 -40.08
C LEU A 354 20.03 -10.73 -41.11
N ARG A 355 20.28 -9.48 -40.67
CA ARG A 355 20.31 -8.31 -41.56
C ARG A 355 21.51 -8.30 -42.50
N THR A 356 22.67 -8.77 -42.05
CA THR A 356 23.82 -8.90 -42.95
C THR A 356 23.55 -9.92 -44.04
N ARG A 357 22.87 -11.02 -43.72
CA ARG A 357 22.63 -12.11 -44.66
C ARG A 357 21.64 -11.74 -45.77
N SER A 358 20.55 -11.08 -45.42
CA SER A 358 19.50 -10.73 -46.37
C SER A 358 19.92 -9.75 -47.48
N ARG A 359 20.89 -8.86 -47.22
CA ARG A 359 21.39 -7.90 -48.21
C ARG A 359 22.22 -8.50 -49.34
N TYR A 360 22.68 -9.74 -49.21
CA TYR A 360 23.51 -10.38 -50.24
C TYR A 360 22.70 -11.13 -51.31
N VAL A 361 21.38 -11.25 -51.15
CA VAL A 361 20.53 -12.06 -52.05
C VAL A 361 19.88 -11.21 -53.15
N THR A 362 19.87 -9.88 -52.99
CA THR A 362 19.37 -8.93 -54.00
C THR A 362 20.52 -8.41 -54.87
N GLU A 363 20.99 -9.23 -55.83
CA GLU A 363 21.79 -8.71 -56.93
C GLU A 363 20.90 -7.79 -57.80
N PRO A 364 21.34 -6.55 -58.10
CA PRO A 364 20.58 -5.61 -58.89
C PRO A 364 20.62 -6.02 -60.37
N GLY A 365 19.63 -6.78 -60.84
CA GLY A 365 19.47 -7.01 -62.28
C GLY A 365 18.71 -8.26 -62.75
N GLN A 366 18.26 -9.16 -61.87
CA GLN A 366 17.46 -10.31 -62.29
C GLN A 366 16.03 -10.24 -61.72
N GLU A 367 15.13 -9.72 -62.56
CA GLU A 367 13.71 -9.45 -62.28
C GLU A 367 12.80 -10.70 -62.30
N HIS A 368 13.34 -11.92 -62.12
CA HIS A 368 12.55 -13.14 -62.29
C HIS A 368 12.33 -13.92 -60.99
N ASP A 369 11.11 -13.81 -60.46
CA ASP A 369 10.30 -14.82 -59.76
C ASP A 369 10.89 -15.60 -58.57
N LYS A 370 12.11 -15.27 -58.12
CA LYS A 370 12.64 -15.85 -56.88
C LYS A 370 11.96 -15.17 -55.71
N LYS A 371 11.24 -15.98 -54.92
CA LYS A 371 10.71 -15.60 -53.59
C LYS A 371 11.85 -14.95 -52.79
N GLU A 372 11.91 -13.62 -52.85
CA GLU A 372 12.90 -12.84 -52.12
C GLU A 372 12.80 -13.22 -50.64
N ILE A 373 13.96 -13.37 -49.99
CA ILE A 373 14.06 -13.53 -48.54
C ILE A 373 13.66 -12.19 -47.93
N SER A 374 12.35 -11.93 -47.91
CA SER A 374 11.69 -10.67 -47.57
C SER A 374 11.82 -10.30 -46.09
N PHE A 375 12.60 -11.08 -45.34
CA PHE A 375 12.83 -10.91 -43.91
C PHE A 375 13.34 -9.51 -43.55
N THR A 376 14.03 -8.81 -44.47
CA THR A 376 14.56 -7.46 -44.19
C THR A 376 14.47 -6.43 -45.30
N ASP A 377 13.74 -6.65 -46.38
CA ASP A 377 13.66 -5.66 -47.47
C ASP A 377 12.89 -4.39 -47.06
N GLY A 378 12.32 -4.38 -45.85
CA GLY A 378 11.67 -3.24 -45.24
C GLY A 378 12.55 -2.35 -44.35
N PHE A 379 11.93 -1.26 -43.87
CA PHE A 379 12.49 -0.37 -42.84
C PHE A 379 13.00 -1.14 -41.62
N LEU A 380 14.00 -0.57 -40.93
CA LEU A 380 14.60 -1.11 -39.69
C LEU A 380 13.55 -1.57 -38.66
N SER A 381 12.42 -0.89 -38.59
CA SER A 381 11.30 -1.21 -37.69
C SER A 381 10.64 -2.56 -37.99
N LEU A 382 10.43 -2.92 -39.27
CA LEU A 382 9.75 -4.16 -39.65
C LEU A 382 10.59 -5.39 -39.32
N SER A 383 11.90 -5.32 -39.57
CA SER A 383 12.83 -6.40 -39.23
C SER A 383 12.94 -6.64 -37.71
N LEU A 384 12.87 -5.59 -36.88
CA LEU A 384 12.80 -5.73 -35.43
C LEU A 384 11.48 -6.37 -34.96
N ILE A 385 10.35 -5.96 -35.55
CA ILE A 385 9.05 -6.58 -35.23
C ILE A 385 9.07 -8.06 -35.61
N LYS A 386 9.56 -8.40 -36.80
CA LYS A 386 9.65 -9.80 -37.24
C LYS A 386 10.59 -10.62 -36.36
N LEU A 387 11.73 -10.07 -35.96
CA LEU A 387 12.60 -10.73 -34.98
C LEU A 387 11.93 -10.91 -33.61
N SER A 388 11.03 -10.01 -33.21
CA SER A 388 10.24 -10.16 -31.99
C SER A 388 9.19 -11.27 -32.11
N GLU A 389 8.56 -11.41 -33.28
CA GLU A 389 7.68 -12.56 -33.59
C GLU A 389 8.45 -13.89 -33.54
N MET A 390 9.68 -13.90 -34.05
CA MET A 390 10.57 -15.07 -33.99
C MET A 390 11.02 -15.36 -32.56
N LEU A 391 11.29 -14.33 -31.76
CA LEU A 391 11.56 -14.49 -30.35
C LEU A 391 10.39 -15.20 -29.67
N LEU A 392 9.14 -14.85 -30.01
CA LEU A 392 7.90 -15.50 -29.56
C LEU A 392 7.71 -16.95 -30.08
N GLY A 393 8.57 -17.43 -30.97
CA GLY A 393 8.50 -18.76 -31.55
C GLY A 393 7.70 -18.86 -32.85
N ASN A 394 7.26 -17.73 -33.43
CA ASN A 394 6.58 -17.73 -34.72
C ASN A 394 7.64 -17.72 -35.85
N PHE A 395 7.91 -18.88 -36.43
CA PHE A 395 8.87 -19.04 -37.52
C PHE A 395 8.16 -19.35 -38.84
N GLU A 396 8.32 -18.47 -39.81
CA GLU A 396 7.89 -18.71 -41.20
C GLU A 396 9.09 -19.23 -41.98
N ALA A 397 9.25 -20.57 -42.00
CA ALA A 397 10.40 -21.25 -42.61
C ALA A 397 10.64 -20.85 -44.09
N ASP A 398 9.55 -20.57 -44.81
CA ASP A 398 9.55 -20.17 -46.22
C ASP A 398 10.29 -18.85 -46.47
N GLN A 399 10.39 -17.98 -45.47
CA GLN A 399 11.03 -16.67 -45.60
C GLN A 399 12.55 -16.70 -45.46
N PHE A 400 13.13 -17.85 -45.12
CA PHE A 400 14.56 -17.96 -44.82
C PHE A 400 15.39 -18.52 -45.98
N GLY A 401 14.79 -18.73 -47.15
CA GLY A 401 15.48 -19.28 -48.30
C GLY A 401 15.94 -20.73 -48.07
N LEU A 402 15.16 -21.51 -47.32
CA LEU A 402 15.38 -22.94 -47.11
C LEU A 402 14.76 -23.80 -48.23
N GLY A 403 14.14 -23.18 -49.25
CA GLY A 403 13.36 -23.86 -50.28
C GLY A 403 14.20 -24.39 -51.46
N ASP A 404 13.83 -25.61 -51.90
CA ASP A 404 14.02 -26.41 -53.13
C ASP A 404 15.30 -26.30 -54.01
N ASP A 405 16.07 -25.22 -54.01
CA ASP A 405 17.21 -25.03 -54.92
C ASP A 405 18.52 -25.61 -54.35
N GLY A 406 18.52 -26.91 -54.02
CA GLY A 406 19.72 -27.67 -53.67
C GLY A 406 20.48 -27.22 -52.42
N ALA A 407 21.34 -28.10 -51.90
CA ALA A 407 22.18 -27.82 -50.74
C ALA A 407 23.35 -26.87 -51.11
N THR A 408 23.06 -25.58 -51.27
CA THR A 408 24.12 -24.57 -51.36
C THR A 408 24.70 -24.28 -49.98
N THR A 409 25.97 -23.83 -49.91
CA THR A 409 26.63 -23.38 -48.67
C THR A 409 25.84 -22.28 -47.95
N GLU A 410 25.07 -21.54 -48.72
CA GLU A 410 24.15 -20.49 -48.31
C GLU A 410 22.93 -21.02 -47.55
N THR A 411 22.32 -22.11 -48.04
CA THR A 411 21.22 -22.81 -47.36
C THR A 411 21.69 -23.39 -46.02
N PHE A 412 22.93 -23.90 -45.97
CA PHE A 412 23.52 -24.46 -44.75
C PHE A 412 23.75 -23.39 -43.67
N THR A 413 24.27 -22.22 -44.05
CA THR A 413 24.51 -21.11 -43.10
C THR A 413 23.19 -20.60 -42.51
N ASN A 414 22.17 -20.44 -43.35
CA ASN A 414 20.83 -20.03 -42.90
C ASN A 414 20.23 -21.08 -41.96
N PHE A 415 20.31 -22.36 -42.33
CA PHE A 415 19.87 -23.45 -41.47
C PHE A 415 20.54 -23.39 -40.09
N PHE A 416 21.87 -23.22 -40.03
CA PHE A 416 22.59 -23.16 -38.77
C PHE A 416 22.20 -21.95 -37.91
N LEU A 417 22.12 -20.77 -38.51
CA LEU A 417 21.74 -19.54 -37.82
C LEU A 417 20.32 -19.65 -37.23
N ILE A 418 19.36 -20.14 -38.01
CA ILE A 418 17.97 -20.31 -37.57
C ILE A 418 17.87 -21.35 -36.47
N ASN A 419 18.57 -22.49 -36.58
CA ASN A 419 18.58 -23.49 -35.53
C ASN A 419 19.12 -22.93 -34.22
N ILE A 420 20.28 -22.24 -34.25
CA ILE A 420 20.82 -21.58 -33.06
C ILE A 420 19.81 -20.59 -32.49
N MET A 421 19.17 -19.78 -33.33
CA MET A 421 18.16 -18.82 -32.89
C MET A 421 16.97 -19.53 -32.20
N ILE A 422 16.43 -20.59 -32.79
CA ILE A 422 15.31 -21.38 -32.21
C ILE A 422 15.70 -21.95 -30.84
N TYR A 423 16.89 -22.54 -30.73
CA TYR A 423 17.36 -23.10 -29.46
C TYR A 423 17.64 -22.03 -28.41
N LEU A 424 18.24 -20.91 -28.80
CA LEU A 424 18.76 -19.93 -27.84
C LEU A 424 17.69 -18.91 -27.41
N MET A 425 16.80 -18.50 -28.32
CA MET A 425 15.75 -17.51 -28.05
C MET A 425 14.46 -18.17 -27.50
N PRO A 426 13.58 -18.80 -28.30
CA PRO A 426 12.36 -19.38 -27.75
C PRO A 426 12.61 -20.49 -26.72
N VAL A 427 13.54 -21.42 -26.99
CA VAL A 427 13.70 -22.59 -26.13
C VAL A 427 14.47 -22.24 -24.86
N PHE A 428 15.68 -21.70 -24.97
CA PHE A 428 16.49 -21.44 -23.78
C PHE A 428 16.02 -20.20 -23.03
N LEU A 429 15.90 -19.05 -23.72
CA LEU A 429 15.63 -17.78 -23.06
C LEU A 429 14.21 -17.70 -22.48
N PHE A 430 13.14 -18.15 -23.16
CA PHE A 430 11.83 -18.15 -22.50
C PHE A 430 11.73 -19.14 -21.36
N ASN A 431 12.29 -20.34 -21.48
CA ASN A 431 12.28 -21.29 -20.37
C ASN A 431 13.06 -20.75 -19.17
N LEU A 432 14.14 -20.00 -19.41
CA LEU A 432 14.85 -19.26 -18.35
C LEU A 432 13.96 -18.19 -17.71
N PHE A 433 13.26 -17.38 -18.51
CA PHE A 433 12.32 -16.36 -17.98
C PHE A 433 11.18 -16.97 -17.18
N ILE A 434 10.60 -18.06 -17.68
CA ILE A 434 9.54 -18.80 -17.01
C ILE A 434 10.07 -19.40 -15.70
N GLY A 435 11.26 -20.02 -15.72
CA GLY A 435 11.90 -20.58 -14.53
C GLY A 435 12.12 -19.52 -13.44
N ILE A 436 12.73 -18.39 -13.80
CA ILE A 436 12.94 -17.25 -12.89
C ILE A 436 11.59 -16.73 -12.37
N ALA A 437 10.59 -16.58 -13.25
CA ALA A 437 9.29 -16.07 -12.84
C ALA A 437 8.57 -17.03 -11.88
N VAL A 438 8.59 -18.35 -12.13
CA VAL A 438 7.87 -19.35 -11.31
C VAL A 438 8.43 -19.42 -9.90
N GLU A 439 9.75 -19.48 -9.75
CA GLU A 439 10.41 -19.50 -8.44
C GLU A 439 10.01 -18.25 -7.63
N GLU A 440 10.08 -17.07 -8.26
CA GLU A 440 9.78 -15.80 -7.61
C GLU A 440 8.29 -15.61 -7.29
N VAL A 441 7.38 -16.05 -8.15
CA VAL A 441 5.94 -15.98 -7.91
C VAL A 441 5.61 -16.70 -6.60
N SER A 442 6.17 -17.88 -6.38
CA SER A 442 5.87 -18.69 -5.19
C SER A 442 6.26 -17.98 -3.90
N ASP A 443 7.42 -17.33 -3.89
CA ASP A 443 7.93 -16.56 -2.75
C ASP A 443 7.17 -15.24 -2.54
N LEU A 444 6.83 -14.57 -3.64
CA LEU A 444 6.10 -13.31 -3.60
C LEU A 444 4.65 -13.51 -3.17
N LEU A 445 4.00 -14.62 -3.54
CA LEU A 445 2.65 -14.94 -3.09
C LEU A 445 2.62 -15.17 -1.57
N LYS A 446 3.61 -15.88 -1.02
CA LYS A 446 3.74 -16.08 0.44
C LYS A 446 3.93 -14.75 1.19
N LYS A 447 4.79 -13.87 0.68
CA LYS A 447 5.07 -12.55 1.29
C LYS A 447 3.99 -11.51 0.98
N GLY A 448 3.16 -11.75 -0.02
CA GLY A 448 2.24 -10.75 -0.56
C GLY A 448 1.14 -10.35 0.41
N GLN A 449 0.68 -11.25 1.30
CA GLN A 449 -0.32 -10.90 2.32
C GLN A 449 0.22 -9.87 3.32
N LEU A 450 1.42 -10.10 3.85
CA LEU A 450 2.11 -9.15 4.73
C LEU A 450 2.36 -7.82 4.02
N HIS A 451 2.77 -7.88 2.75
CA HIS A 451 2.95 -6.69 1.94
C HIS A 451 1.65 -5.90 1.76
N LEU A 452 0.51 -6.58 1.54
CA LEU A 452 -0.79 -5.91 1.47
C LEU A 452 -1.14 -5.19 2.77
N ILE A 453 -0.85 -5.79 3.92
CA ILE A 453 -1.04 -5.14 5.22
C ILE A 453 -0.17 -3.87 5.29
N LYS A 454 1.11 -3.94 4.89
CA LYS A 454 2.00 -2.77 4.82
C LYS A 454 1.45 -1.67 3.89
N ILE A 455 0.99 -2.01 2.69
CA ILE A 455 0.36 -1.05 1.77
C ILE A 455 -0.87 -0.39 2.42
N ARG A 456 -1.71 -1.16 3.11
CA ARG A 456 -2.90 -0.61 3.78
C ARG A 456 -2.55 0.34 4.91
N ILE A 457 -1.56 -0.01 5.72
CA ILE A 457 -1.04 0.88 6.76
C ILE A 457 -0.57 2.19 6.12
N ASP A 458 0.21 2.11 5.05
CA ASP A 458 0.73 3.27 4.34
C ASP A 458 -0.40 4.14 3.79
N TYR A 459 -1.42 3.52 3.21
CA TYR A 459 -2.59 4.24 2.70
C TYR A 459 -3.43 4.88 3.82
N MET A 460 -3.62 4.19 4.94
CA MET A 460 -4.31 4.75 6.10
C MET A 460 -3.58 5.97 6.66
N ILE A 461 -2.25 5.89 6.80
CA ILE A 461 -1.41 7.02 7.23
C ILE A 461 -1.57 8.20 6.27
N LYS A 462 -1.59 7.95 4.95
CA LYS A 462 -1.83 9.00 3.94
C LYS A 462 -3.21 9.66 4.12
N ILE A 463 -4.27 8.87 4.31
CA ILE A 463 -5.62 9.42 4.53
C ILE A 463 -5.64 10.28 5.79
N PHE A 464 -5.02 9.85 6.88
CA PHE A 464 -4.96 10.65 8.11
C PHE A 464 -4.24 11.97 7.90
N TYR A 465 -3.09 11.98 7.21
CA TYR A 465 -2.41 13.22 6.88
C TYR A 465 -3.25 14.13 5.98
N PHE A 466 -3.94 13.57 5.00
CA PHE A 466 -4.83 14.32 4.12
C PHE A 466 -6.01 14.94 4.86
N LEU A 467 -6.66 14.19 5.76
CA LEU A 467 -7.76 14.66 6.59
C LEU A 467 -7.33 15.76 7.55
N ASN A 468 -6.15 15.61 8.15
CA ASN A 468 -5.57 16.63 9.02
C ASN A 468 -5.19 17.89 8.23
N PHE A 469 -4.58 17.73 7.05
CA PHE A 469 -4.22 18.84 6.17
C PHE A 469 -5.45 19.69 5.78
N LEU A 470 -6.59 19.05 5.52
CA LEU A 470 -7.83 19.74 5.19
C LEU A 470 -8.58 20.28 6.43
N ASN A 471 -8.06 20.09 7.65
CA ASN A 471 -8.76 20.35 8.91
C ASN A 471 -10.16 19.70 8.96
N LEU A 472 -10.36 18.62 8.19
CA LEU A 472 -11.65 17.94 8.04
C LEU A 472 -11.94 16.97 9.19
N GLU A 473 -11.01 16.79 10.12
CA GLU A 473 -11.19 15.90 11.28
C GLU A 473 -12.51 16.20 12.01
N LYS A 474 -12.84 17.48 12.21
CA LYS A 474 -14.09 17.89 12.88
C LYS A 474 -15.34 17.54 12.06
N CYS A 475 -15.26 17.60 10.73
CA CYS A 475 -16.37 17.28 9.83
C CYS A 475 -16.60 15.76 9.73
N VAL A 476 -15.52 15.00 9.57
CA VAL A 476 -15.55 13.54 9.55
C VAL A 476 -16.05 13.00 10.89
N ALA A 477 -15.61 13.59 12.01
CA ALA A 477 -16.11 13.23 13.34
C ALA A 477 -17.62 13.36 13.45
N LYS A 478 -18.19 14.46 12.97
CA LYS A 478 -19.65 14.67 12.95
C LYS A 478 -20.37 13.66 12.05
N PHE A 479 -19.77 13.28 10.92
CA PHE A 479 -20.36 12.34 9.98
C PHE A 479 -20.36 10.89 10.51
N PHE A 480 -19.30 10.49 11.22
CA PHE A 480 -19.16 9.14 11.77
C PHE A 480 -19.66 8.97 13.20
N GLN A 481 -20.18 10.03 13.84
CA GLN A 481 -20.83 9.89 15.13
C GLN A 481 -21.96 8.84 15.02
N PRO A 482 -22.02 7.85 15.93
CA PRO A 482 -23.02 6.79 15.89
C PRO A 482 -24.45 7.34 15.75
N GLY A 483 -24.72 8.50 16.35
CA GLY A 483 -26.00 9.20 16.21
C GLY A 483 -26.37 9.59 14.78
N PHE A 484 -25.42 9.97 13.92
CA PHE A 484 -25.69 10.34 12.53
C PHE A 484 -26.03 9.11 11.67
N MET A 485 -25.23 8.05 11.76
CA MET A 485 -25.50 6.77 11.08
C MET A 485 -26.79 6.11 11.58
N TRP A 486 -27.06 6.19 12.89
CA TRP A 486 -28.31 5.67 13.47
C TRP A 486 -29.52 6.52 13.09
N ASN A 487 -29.35 7.84 12.93
CA ASN A 487 -30.39 8.73 12.41
C ASN A 487 -30.66 8.54 10.90
N ILE A 488 -29.66 8.17 10.09
CA ILE A 488 -29.88 7.77 8.69
C ILE A 488 -30.66 6.44 8.63
N LYS A 489 -30.31 5.45 9.48
CA LYS A 489 -31.08 4.21 9.58
C LYS A 489 -32.49 4.40 10.16
N ARG A 490 -32.69 5.36 11.07
CA ARG A 490 -34.01 5.70 11.65
C ARG A 490 -34.86 6.59 10.75
N LYS A 491 -34.26 7.43 9.91
CA LYS A 491 -34.93 8.04 8.75
C LYS A 491 -35.14 6.98 7.66
N LYS A 492 -35.90 5.94 8.01
CA LYS A 492 -36.64 5.08 7.07
C LYS A 492 -37.62 5.96 6.30
N SER A 493 -37.16 6.62 5.23
CA SER A 493 -37.94 7.09 4.07
C SER A 493 -37.27 8.24 3.31
N ILE A 494 -35.94 8.25 3.16
CA ILE A 494 -35.39 8.93 1.97
C ILE A 494 -35.72 7.98 0.79
N PRO A 495 -36.39 8.45 -0.28
CA PRO A 495 -37.21 7.58 -1.12
C PRO A 495 -36.33 6.79 -2.09
N ILE A 496 -35.78 5.67 -1.63
CA ILE A 496 -35.28 4.61 -2.51
C ILE A 496 -36.40 4.12 -3.44
N TYR A 497 -37.66 4.27 -3.02
CA TYR A 497 -38.84 4.11 -3.88
C TYR A 497 -38.83 5.06 -5.10
N ASN A 498 -38.36 6.31 -4.95
CA ASN A 498 -38.26 7.24 -6.07
C ASN A 498 -37.09 6.90 -7.00
N ILE A 499 -35.98 6.35 -6.50
CA ILE A 499 -34.88 5.90 -7.38
C ILE A 499 -35.32 4.67 -8.19
N ARG A 500 -36.02 3.71 -7.55
CA ARG A 500 -36.58 2.55 -8.26
C ARG A 500 -37.66 2.97 -9.27
N LYS A 501 -38.51 3.93 -8.91
CA LYS A 501 -39.49 4.55 -9.83
C LYS A 501 -38.82 5.35 -10.95
N TYR A 502 -37.71 6.04 -10.68
CA TYR A 502 -36.91 6.72 -11.70
C TYR A 502 -36.23 5.74 -12.65
N PHE A 503 -35.67 4.63 -12.14
CA PHE A 503 -35.11 3.57 -12.98
C PHE A 503 -36.19 2.86 -13.81
N LEU A 504 -37.37 2.60 -13.23
CA LEU A 504 -38.52 2.06 -13.98
C LEU A 504 -39.02 3.04 -15.04
N LEU A 505 -39.11 4.33 -14.71
CA LEU A 505 -39.48 5.38 -15.67
C LEU A 505 -38.41 5.56 -16.74
N MET A 506 -37.12 5.50 -16.42
CA MET A 506 -36.04 5.53 -17.41
C MET A 506 -36.09 4.30 -18.31
N SER A 507 -36.32 3.10 -17.75
CA SER A 507 -36.43 1.87 -18.53
C SER A 507 -37.65 1.88 -19.46
N ASN A 508 -38.79 2.41 -19.00
CA ASN A 508 -39.99 2.55 -19.81
C ASN A 508 -39.85 3.67 -20.86
N LYS A 509 -39.09 4.73 -20.56
CA LYS A 509 -38.78 5.79 -21.54
C LYS A 509 -37.77 5.31 -22.59
N LEU A 510 -36.82 4.45 -22.21
CA LEU A 510 -35.90 3.78 -23.13
C LEU A 510 -36.63 2.75 -24.01
N SER A 511 -37.56 1.97 -23.44
CA SER A 511 -38.38 1.01 -24.20
C SER A 511 -39.37 1.69 -25.16
N ASN A 512 -39.93 2.85 -24.77
CA ASN A 512 -40.84 3.64 -25.60
C ASN A 512 -40.14 4.71 -26.46
N SER A 513 -38.81 4.86 -26.37
CA SER A 513 -38.09 5.76 -27.25
C SER A 513 -38.12 5.21 -28.68
N ARG A 514 -38.29 6.10 -29.68
CA ARG A 514 -38.25 5.77 -31.12
C ARG A 514 -37.04 4.90 -31.54
N TRP A 515 -36.00 4.84 -30.71
CA TRP A 515 -34.82 4.01 -30.91
C TRP A 515 -35.09 2.51 -30.76
N SER A 516 -36.02 2.05 -29.93
CA SER A 516 -36.36 0.62 -29.84
C SER A 516 -37.05 0.12 -31.12
N ALA A 517 -37.88 0.95 -31.74
CA ALA A 517 -38.51 0.70 -33.04
C ALA A 517 -37.47 0.72 -34.19
N SER A 518 -36.52 1.64 -34.17
CA SER A 518 -35.42 1.68 -35.14
C SER A 518 -34.48 0.48 -34.99
N TYR A 519 -34.19 0.02 -33.76
CA TYR A 519 -33.39 -1.17 -33.50
C TYR A 519 -34.10 -2.45 -33.96
N GLN A 520 -35.41 -2.58 -33.73
CA GLN A 520 -36.21 -3.71 -34.24
C GLN A 520 -36.36 -3.70 -35.77
N LEU A 521 -36.45 -2.53 -36.41
CA LEU A 521 -36.46 -2.43 -37.88
C LEU A 521 -35.10 -2.79 -38.50
N TYR A 522 -33.99 -2.42 -37.86
CA TYR A 522 -32.64 -2.73 -38.36
C TYR A 522 -32.23 -4.19 -38.14
N PHE A 523 -32.54 -4.78 -36.99
CA PHE A 523 -32.19 -6.18 -36.70
C PHE A 523 -33.28 -7.20 -37.09
N GLY A 524 -34.54 -6.77 -37.20
CA GLY A 524 -35.65 -7.62 -37.68
C GLY A 524 -35.57 -7.93 -39.17
N ARG A 525 -35.10 -6.99 -40.00
CA ARG A 525 -34.93 -7.23 -41.45
C ARG A 525 -33.81 -8.21 -41.80
N ASN A 526 -32.77 -8.33 -40.97
CA ASN A 526 -31.65 -9.25 -41.22
C ASN A 526 -31.92 -10.71 -40.81
N LYS A 527 -32.92 -10.98 -39.96
CA LYS A 527 -33.34 -12.37 -39.67
C LYS A 527 -34.22 -12.97 -40.76
N SER A 528 -34.99 -12.17 -41.49
CA SER A 528 -35.85 -12.66 -42.58
C SER A 528 -35.09 -13.01 -43.87
N LYS A 529 -33.96 -12.37 -44.17
CA LYS A 529 -33.17 -12.67 -45.39
C LYS A 529 -32.17 -13.82 -45.24
N ARG A 530 -31.83 -14.25 -44.03
CA ARG A 530 -30.95 -15.41 -43.79
C ARG A 530 -31.69 -16.75 -43.70
N ALA A 531 -33.02 -16.74 -43.57
CA ALA A 531 -33.81 -17.96 -43.47
C ALA A 531 -34.30 -18.52 -44.82
N THR A 532 -34.12 -17.80 -45.93
CA THR A 532 -34.62 -18.23 -47.26
C THR A 532 -33.53 -18.72 -48.23
N ASN A 533 -32.25 -18.72 -47.85
CA ASN A 533 -31.13 -19.09 -48.75
C ASN A 533 -30.32 -20.31 -48.27
N LEU A 534 -30.90 -21.21 -47.47
CA LEU A 534 -30.21 -22.42 -46.97
C LEU A 534 -30.90 -23.73 -47.38
N THR A 535 -31.73 -23.70 -48.43
CA THR A 535 -32.26 -24.92 -49.07
C THR A 535 -32.00 -24.88 -50.57
N ALA A 536 -31.41 -25.95 -51.10
CA ALA A 536 -30.77 -26.11 -52.42
C ALA A 536 -29.36 -25.53 -52.44
N THR A 537 -28.29 -26.34 -52.37
CA THR A 537 -27.94 -27.39 -53.33
C THR A 537 -27.06 -28.50 -52.71
N ASN A 538 -27.49 -29.75 -52.86
CA ASN A 538 -26.65 -30.92 -53.20
C ASN A 538 -27.46 -31.68 -54.28
N PRO A 539 -26.82 -32.15 -55.35
CA PRO A 539 -26.20 -33.47 -55.31
C PRO A 539 -24.68 -33.43 -55.23
#